data_AF-A0A3D0HS67-F1
#
_entry.id   AF-A0A3D0HS67-F1
#
_cell.length_a   1.000
_cell.length_b   1.000
_cell.length_c   1.000
_cell.angle_alpha   90.00
_cell.angle_beta   90.00
_cell.angle_gamma   90.00
#
_symmetry.space_group_name_H-M   'P 1'
#
loop_
_entity.id
_entity.type
_entity.pdbx_description
1 polymer ?
#
loop_
_entity_poly.entity_id
_entity_poly.type
_entity_poly.pdbx_seq_one_letter_code
_entity_poly.pdbx_strand_id
1 'polypeptide(L)'
;MNETMLLREKEVIPDDHTLEMAMGIVYPVYHKLMNIIKSEANGLTCQWNYYNDGKAWLMKAVWKKKTVFWLSVWEGYFKVGFFFTEKTITGIHELPISQMIKDSIPDARPVGRLIPLSINVEKTDQTDDLIQLVNYKKHLK
;
A
#
# COMPACT_ATOMS: atom_id res chain seq x y z
N MET A 1 -11.83 -12.64 -14.53
CA MET A 1 -10.45 -13.17 -14.42
C MET A 1 -10.05 -13.10 -12.97
N ASN A 2 -9.35 -14.10 -12.46
CA ASN A 2 -8.87 -14.08 -11.07
C ASN A 2 -7.61 -13.20 -11.00
N GLU A 3 -7.48 -12.38 -9.95
CA GLU A 3 -6.27 -11.59 -9.71
C GLU A 3 -5.08 -12.50 -9.35
N THR A 4 -3.91 -12.28 -9.95
CA THR A 4 -2.69 -13.07 -9.69
C THR A 4 -1.71 -12.29 -8.83
N MET A 5 -1.44 -12.76 -7.61
CA MET A 5 -0.39 -12.20 -6.75
C MET A 5 0.99 -12.72 -7.15
N LEU A 6 1.97 -11.82 -7.20
CA LEU A 6 3.37 -12.10 -7.55
C LEU A 6 4.26 -12.15 -6.29
N LEU A 7 5.56 -12.40 -6.47
CA LEU A 7 6.56 -12.53 -5.39
C LEU A 7 6.18 -13.57 -4.32
N ARG A 8 5.89 -14.79 -4.78
CA ARG A 8 5.47 -15.91 -3.91
C ARG A 8 6.60 -16.86 -3.52
N GLU A 9 7.72 -16.78 -4.21
CA GLU A 9 8.88 -17.62 -3.94
C GLU A 9 9.67 -17.06 -2.76
N LYS A 10 9.71 -17.80 -1.65
CA LYS A 10 10.38 -17.38 -0.42
C LYS A 10 11.87 -17.11 -0.61
N GLU A 11 12.53 -17.86 -1.49
CA GLU A 11 13.96 -17.75 -1.73
C GLU A 11 14.32 -16.59 -2.67
N VAL A 12 13.34 -15.99 -3.35
CA VAL A 12 13.51 -14.85 -4.24
C VAL A 12 13.23 -13.57 -3.46
N ILE A 13 14.29 -12.97 -2.91
CA ILE A 13 14.20 -11.76 -2.07
C ILE A 13 13.87 -10.55 -2.96
N PRO A 14 12.87 -9.72 -2.60
CA PRO A 14 12.58 -8.50 -3.33
C PRO A 14 13.72 -7.48 -3.22
N ASP A 15 14.45 -7.33 -4.31
CA ASP A 15 15.38 -6.24 -4.60
C ASP A 15 14.91 -5.46 -5.83
N ASP A 16 15.63 -4.40 -6.21
CA ASP A 16 15.22 -3.53 -7.32
C ASP A 16 15.08 -4.29 -8.64
N HIS A 17 15.98 -5.23 -8.93
CA HIS A 17 15.94 -6.04 -10.15
C HIS A 17 14.72 -6.98 -10.17
N THR A 18 14.50 -7.71 -9.07
CA THR A 18 13.37 -8.64 -8.94
C THR A 18 12.04 -7.90 -9.00
N LEU A 19 11.95 -6.73 -8.37
CA LEU A 19 10.76 -5.89 -8.39
C LEU A 19 10.47 -5.34 -9.77
N GLU A 20 11.49 -4.89 -10.50
CA GLU A 20 11.35 -4.43 -11.88
C GLU A 20 10.83 -5.55 -12.79
N MET A 21 11.42 -6.74 -12.70
CA MET A 21 10.97 -7.92 -13.43
C MET A 21 9.53 -8.32 -13.09
N ALA A 22 9.15 -8.27 -11.82
CA ALA A 22 7.80 -8.65 -11.38
C ALA A 22 6.74 -7.60 -11.76
N MET A 23 7.04 -6.31 -11.64
CA MET A 23 6.07 -5.23 -11.88
C MET A 23 5.99 -4.82 -13.35
N GLY A 24 7.05 -5.05 -14.14
CA GLY A 24 7.12 -4.68 -15.55
C GLY A 24 6.76 -3.20 -15.76
N ILE A 25 5.73 -2.96 -16.56
CA ILE A 25 5.28 -1.60 -16.93
C ILE A 25 4.84 -0.73 -15.75
N VAL A 26 4.52 -1.34 -14.59
CA VAL A 26 4.08 -0.62 -13.38
C VAL A 26 5.26 -0.18 -12.53
N TYR A 27 6.45 -0.75 -12.75
CA TYR A 27 7.63 -0.44 -11.93
C TYR A 27 7.94 1.07 -11.81
N PRO A 28 7.85 1.89 -12.88
CA PRO A 28 8.06 3.34 -12.75
C PRO A 28 7.08 4.03 -11.78
N VAL A 29 5.83 3.55 -11.69
CA VAL A 29 4.81 4.08 -10.76
C VAL A 29 5.19 3.74 -9.32
N TYR A 30 5.61 2.50 -9.07
CA TYR A 30 6.12 2.07 -7.77
C TYR A 30 7.36 2.88 -7.38
N HIS A 31 8.33 3.04 -8.28
CA HIS A 31 9.56 3.77 -8.04
C HIS A 31 9.28 5.25 -7.69
N LYS A 32 8.35 5.90 -8.40
CA LYS A 32 7.90 7.26 -8.06
C LYS A 32 7.32 7.32 -6.65
N LEU A 33 6.42 6.40 -6.29
CA LEU A 33 5.85 6.32 -4.94
C LEU A 33 6.94 6.16 -3.89
N MET A 34 7.90 5.25 -4.10
CA MET A 34 9.02 5.00 -3.18
C MET A 34 9.86 6.26 -2.95
N ASN A 35 10.20 7.00 -3.99
CA ASN A 35 10.94 8.26 -3.88
C ASN A 35 10.20 9.29 -3.04
N ILE A 36 8.88 9.42 -3.22
CA ILE A 36 8.09 10.39 -2.47
C ILE A 36 7.99 9.99 -1.00
N ILE A 37 7.64 8.74 -0.68
CA ILE A 37 7.40 8.33 0.71
C ILE A 37 8.69 8.20 1.53
N LYS A 38 9.82 7.89 0.88
CA LYS A 38 11.15 7.80 1.53
C LYS A 38 11.85 9.15 1.64
N SER A 39 11.40 10.18 0.89
CA SER A 39 11.95 11.54 0.98
C SER A 39 11.91 12.07 2.42
N GLU A 40 12.78 13.02 2.75
CA GLU A 40 12.85 13.65 4.08
C GLU A 40 11.51 14.20 4.55
N ALA A 41 10.69 14.74 3.63
CA ALA A 41 9.36 15.26 3.94
C ALA A 41 8.40 14.18 4.46
N ASN A 42 8.54 12.93 3.98
CA ASN A 42 7.66 11.83 4.35
C ASN A 42 8.27 10.88 5.39
N GLY A 43 9.54 10.53 5.24
CA GLY A 43 10.35 9.81 6.21
C GLY A 43 9.87 8.38 6.51
N LEU A 44 9.24 7.69 5.54
CA LEU A 44 8.87 6.29 5.71
C LEU A 44 10.09 5.39 5.46
N THR A 45 10.24 4.38 6.31
CA THR A 45 11.12 3.23 6.05
C THR A 45 10.31 2.09 5.46
N CYS A 46 10.87 1.35 4.52
CA CYS A 46 10.20 0.26 3.81
C CYS A 46 10.98 -1.03 4.02
N GLN A 47 10.30 -2.11 4.40
CA GLN A 47 10.91 -3.41 4.67
C GLN A 47 10.11 -4.51 4.00
N TRP A 48 10.78 -5.33 3.19
CA TRP A 48 10.18 -6.54 2.62
C TRP A 48 10.31 -7.71 3.58
N ASN A 49 9.21 -8.41 3.82
CA ASN A 49 9.17 -9.61 4.67
C ASN A 49 8.36 -10.70 3.97
N TYR A 50 8.79 -11.95 4.12
CA TYR A 50 8.01 -13.10 3.66
C TYR A 50 7.01 -13.52 4.74
N TYR A 51 5.73 -13.51 4.38
CA TYR A 51 4.62 -13.87 5.26
C TYR A 51 4.16 -15.30 4.98
N ASN A 52 4.27 -16.19 5.97
CA ASN A 52 3.99 -17.63 5.80
C ASN A 52 2.49 -17.95 5.66
N ASP A 53 1.62 -17.12 6.23
CA ASP A 53 0.17 -17.22 6.14
C ASP A 53 -0.33 -16.92 4.72
N GLY A 54 0.20 -15.88 4.08
CA GLY A 54 -0.07 -15.53 2.68
C GLY A 54 0.77 -16.29 1.65
N LYS A 55 1.88 -16.91 2.10
CA LYS A 55 2.94 -17.46 1.24
C LYS A 55 3.34 -16.47 0.15
N ALA A 56 3.71 -15.27 0.58
CA ALA A 56 4.05 -14.15 -0.28
C ALA A 56 4.95 -13.13 0.43
N TRP A 57 5.74 -12.42 -0.37
CA TRP A 57 6.46 -11.23 0.08
C TRP A 57 5.54 -10.02 0.14
N LEU A 58 5.57 -9.29 1.26
CA LEU A 58 4.90 -8.00 1.41
C LEU A 58 5.90 -6.94 1.87
N MET A 59 5.74 -5.74 1.35
CA MET A 59 6.46 -4.57 1.84
C MET A 59 5.64 -3.93 2.95
N LYS A 60 6.29 -3.69 4.09
CA LYS A 60 5.74 -2.95 5.21
C LYS A 60 6.37 -1.56 5.22
N ALA A 61 5.55 -0.53 5.10
CA ALA A 61 5.97 0.86 5.17
C ALA A 61 5.69 1.42 6.57
N VAL A 62 6.72 1.96 7.23
CA VAL A 62 6.69 2.34 8.64
C VAL A 62 7.11 3.80 8.80
N TRP A 63 6.37 4.53 9.62
CA TRP A 63 6.76 5.85 10.09
C TRP A 63 7.04 5.78 11.60
N LYS A 64 8.30 6.00 11.98
CA LYS A 64 8.80 5.74 13.34
C LYS A 64 8.53 4.29 13.76
N LYS A 65 7.56 4.07 14.67
CA LYS A 65 7.13 2.73 15.12
C LYS A 65 5.77 2.31 14.55
N LYS A 66 5.10 3.19 13.80
CA LYS A 66 3.75 2.98 13.30
C LYS A 66 3.79 2.41 11.89
N THR A 67 3.12 1.29 11.66
CA THR A 67 2.87 0.82 10.30
C THR A 67 1.88 1.76 9.62
N VAL A 68 2.30 2.31 8.48
CA VAL A 68 1.46 3.19 7.65
C VAL A 68 0.63 2.35 6.70
N PHE A 69 1.29 1.52 5.89
CA PHE A 69 0.62 0.63 4.95
C PHE A 69 1.46 -0.62 4.67
N TRP A 70 0.82 -1.58 4.02
CA TRP A 70 1.44 -2.75 3.40
C TRP A 70 1.28 -2.65 1.89
N LEU A 71 2.22 -3.24 1.15
CA LEU A 71 2.18 -3.33 -0.31
C LEU A 71 2.42 -4.78 -0.74
N SER A 72 1.60 -5.23 -1.67
CA SER A 72 1.75 -6.51 -2.38
C SER A 72 1.82 -6.26 -3.88
N VAL A 73 2.52 -7.13 -4.59
CA VAL A 73 2.68 -7.04 -6.05
C VAL A 73 1.72 -8.02 -6.72
N TRP A 74 1.05 -7.55 -7.76
CA TRP A 74 0.08 -8.33 -8.53
C TRP A 74 0.37 -8.15 -10.01
N GLU A 75 -0.20 -9.01 -10.84
CA GLU A 75 -0.08 -8.90 -12.29
C GLU A 75 -0.77 -7.61 -12.77
N GLY A 76 0.01 -6.68 -13.32
CA GLY A 76 -0.49 -5.42 -13.89
C GLY A 76 -0.71 -4.27 -12.90
N TYR A 77 -0.49 -4.46 -11.59
CA TYR A 77 -0.60 -3.40 -10.58
C TYR A 77 0.09 -3.79 -9.26
N PHE A 78 0.26 -2.86 -8.33
CA PHE A 78 0.55 -3.19 -6.92
C PHE A 78 -0.60 -2.73 -6.02
N LYS A 79 -0.87 -3.49 -4.96
CA LYS A 79 -1.98 -3.22 -4.03
C LYS A 79 -1.42 -2.65 -2.75
N VAL A 80 -1.86 -1.45 -2.39
CA VAL A 80 -1.53 -0.79 -1.12
C VAL A 80 -2.69 -0.96 -0.15
N GLY A 81 -2.41 -1.52 1.02
CA GLY A 81 -3.38 -1.76 2.07
C GLY A 81 -3.11 -0.93 3.32
N PHE A 82 -4.10 -0.17 3.76
CA PHE A 82 -4.14 0.53 5.03
C PHE A 82 -5.14 -0.15 5.96
N PHE A 83 -4.94 0.01 7.27
CA PHE A 83 -5.89 -0.48 8.27
C PHE A 83 -6.26 0.65 9.21
N PHE A 84 -7.55 0.90 9.40
CA PHE A 84 -8.07 1.96 10.26
C PHE A 84 -8.96 1.38 11.34
N THR A 85 -9.19 2.12 12.41
CA THR A 85 -10.27 1.84 13.36
C THR A 85 -11.55 2.52 12.90
N GLU A 86 -12.71 2.14 13.45
CA GLU A 86 -13.97 2.85 13.22
C GLU A 86 -13.87 4.36 13.46
N LYS A 87 -13.09 4.79 14.45
CA LYS A 87 -12.88 6.21 14.76
C LYS A 87 -11.99 6.94 13.75
N THR A 88 -11.07 6.22 13.10
CA THR A 88 -10.06 6.84 12.24
C THR A 88 -10.36 6.66 10.76
N ILE A 89 -11.27 5.76 10.38
CA ILE A 89 -11.70 5.65 8.98
C ILE A 89 -12.55 6.85 8.56
N THR A 90 -13.32 7.44 9.48
CA THR A 90 -14.25 8.55 9.18
C THR A 90 -13.55 9.80 8.64
N GLY A 91 -12.35 10.11 9.13
CA GLY A 91 -11.57 11.26 8.64
C GLY A 91 -11.08 11.12 7.19
N ILE A 92 -11.20 9.94 6.57
CA ILE A 92 -10.87 9.75 5.15
C ILE A 92 -11.87 10.49 4.24
N HIS A 93 -13.13 10.66 4.68
CA HIS A 93 -14.15 11.37 3.89
C HIS A 93 -13.79 12.84 3.66
N GLU A 94 -13.01 13.44 4.56
CA GLU A 94 -12.56 14.84 4.49
C GLU A 94 -11.29 15.03 3.65
N LEU A 95 -10.63 13.94 3.23
CA LEU A 95 -9.40 14.05 2.45
C LEU A 95 -9.71 14.45 0.99
N PRO A 96 -8.84 15.24 0.35
CA PRO A 96 -8.93 15.56 -1.07
C PRO A 96 -8.43 14.38 -1.91
N ILE A 97 -9.14 13.25 -1.84
CA ILE A 97 -8.86 12.02 -2.60
C ILE A 97 -10.06 11.61 -3.45
N SER A 98 -9.84 10.72 -4.41
CA SER A 98 -10.88 10.14 -5.27
C SER A 98 -12.11 9.67 -4.49
N GLN A 99 -13.30 10.04 -5.00
CA GLN A 99 -14.58 9.58 -4.46
C GLN A 99 -14.71 8.05 -4.52
N MET A 100 -14.12 7.41 -5.54
CA MET A 100 -14.11 5.95 -5.66
C MET A 100 -13.45 5.26 -4.46
N ILE A 101 -12.38 5.85 -3.90
CA ILE A 101 -11.73 5.33 -2.69
C ILE A 101 -12.68 5.45 -1.49
N LYS A 102 -13.34 6.59 -1.33
CA LYS A 102 -14.29 6.86 -0.23
C LYS A 102 -15.48 5.92 -0.30
N ASP A 103 -16.00 5.68 -1.50
CA ASP A 103 -17.15 4.82 -1.76
C ASP A 103 -16.84 3.33 -1.54
N SER A 104 -15.56 2.93 -1.55
CA SER A 104 -15.15 1.56 -1.25
C SER A 104 -15.19 1.20 0.25
N ILE A 105 -15.24 2.20 1.14
CA ILE A 105 -15.14 2.00 2.59
C ILE A 105 -16.32 1.19 3.17
N PRO A 106 -17.60 1.45 2.81
CA PRO A 106 -18.74 0.70 3.34
C PRO A 106 -18.68 -0.80 3.03
N ASP A 107 -18.06 -1.18 1.90
CA ASP A 107 -17.94 -2.58 1.47
C ASP A 107 -16.75 -3.30 2.12
N ALA A 108 -15.91 -2.58 2.87
CA ALA A 108 -14.74 -3.15 3.52
C ALA A 108 -15.14 -4.10 4.67
N ARG A 109 -14.81 -5.38 4.51
CA ARG A 109 -14.99 -6.39 5.57
C ARG A 109 -13.96 -6.16 6.69
N PRO A 110 -14.38 -5.86 7.94
CA PRO A 110 -13.45 -5.65 9.03
C PRO A 110 -12.68 -6.92 9.40
N VAL A 111 -11.43 -6.75 9.84
CA VAL A 111 -10.59 -7.77 10.43
C VAL A 111 -10.42 -7.44 11.91
N GLY A 112 -11.20 -8.10 12.76
CA GLY A 112 -11.30 -7.72 14.17
C GLY A 112 -11.83 -6.30 14.32
N ARG A 113 -11.03 -5.39 14.91
CA ARG A 113 -11.39 -3.97 15.07
C ARG A 113 -10.86 -3.06 13.94
N LEU A 114 -10.22 -3.64 12.94
CA LEU A 114 -9.57 -2.90 11.87
C LEU A 114 -10.39 -2.99 10.58
N ILE A 115 -10.62 -1.84 9.97
CA ILE A 115 -11.26 -1.68 8.67
C ILE A 115 -10.15 -1.54 7.63
N PRO A 116 -10.02 -2.50 6.70
CA PRO A 116 -9.03 -2.42 5.63
C PRO A 116 -9.48 -1.41 4.57
N LEU A 117 -8.54 -0.62 4.05
CA LEU A 117 -8.71 0.17 2.84
C LEU A 117 -7.61 -0.24 1.87
N SER A 118 -7.99 -0.78 0.71
CA SER A 118 -7.04 -1.28 -0.29
C SER A 118 -7.22 -0.53 -1.60
N ILE A 119 -6.09 -0.18 -2.21
CA ILE A 119 -6.04 0.57 -3.48
C ILE A 119 -5.15 -0.22 -4.43
N ASN A 120 -5.68 -0.55 -5.61
CA ASN A 120 -4.90 -1.09 -6.72
C ASN A 120 -4.27 0.07 -7.48
N VAL A 121 -2.96 0.02 -7.66
CA VAL A 121 -2.16 1.13 -8.17
C VAL A 121 -1.41 0.66 -9.40
N GLU A 122 -1.77 1.24 -10.53
CA GLU A 122 -1.22 0.94 -11.85
C GLU A 122 -0.82 2.21 -12.60
N LYS A 123 -1.33 3.38 -12.17
CA LYS A 123 -1.08 4.68 -12.78
C LYS A 123 -0.49 5.68 -11.79
N THR A 124 0.20 6.66 -12.35
CA THR A 124 0.93 7.68 -11.61
C THR A 124 0.01 8.68 -10.90
N ASP A 125 -1.15 8.99 -11.46
CA ASP A 125 -2.15 9.89 -10.87
C ASP A 125 -2.70 9.34 -9.53
N GLN A 126 -2.83 8.01 -9.41
CA GLN A 126 -3.24 7.35 -8.17
C GLN A 126 -2.23 7.53 -7.02
N THR A 127 -0.99 7.91 -7.32
CA THR A 127 0.01 8.13 -6.27
C THR A 127 -0.32 9.34 -5.38
N ASP A 128 -1.03 10.35 -5.91
CA ASP A 128 -1.36 11.55 -5.13
C ASP A 128 -2.35 11.23 -3.99
N ASP A 129 -3.37 10.41 -4.28
CA ASP A 129 -4.33 9.91 -3.28
C ASP A 129 -3.62 9.10 -2.17
N LEU A 130 -2.65 8.27 -2.56
CA LEU A 130 -1.85 7.51 -1.60
C LEU A 130 -1.05 8.42 -0.68
N ILE A 131 -0.49 9.51 -1.19
CA ILE A 131 0.27 10.47 -0.37
C ILE A 131 -0.64 11.16 0.64
N GLN A 132 -1.88 11.50 0.27
CA GLN A 132 -2.86 12.03 1.22
C GLN A 132 -3.16 11.02 2.33
N LEU A 133 -3.37 9.75 1.99
CA LEU A 133 -3.63 8.67 2.96
C LEU A 133 -2.42 8.38 3.86
N VAL A 134 -1.20 8.39 3.30
CA VAL A 134 0.06 8.27 4.06
C VAL A 134 0.16 9.39 5.08
N ASN A 135 -0.05 10.63 4.65
CA ASN A 135 0.00 11.79 5.54
C ASN A 135 -1.08 11.71 6.62
N TYR A 136 -2.31 11.37 6.27
CA TYR A 136 -3.38 11.17 7.24
C TYR A 136 -3.00 10.10 8.28
N LYS A 137 -2.58 8.92 7.83
CA LYS A 137 -2.22 7.78 8.68
C LYS A 137 -1.05 8.08 9.63
N LYS A 138 -0.07 8.86 9.19
CA LYS A 138 1.05 9.34 10.03
C LYS A 138 0.56 10.15 11.23
N HIS A 139 -0.43 11.01 11.03
CA HIS A 139 -0.92 11.95 12.05
C HIS A 139 -2.00 11.39 12.99
N LEU A 140 -2.52 10.19 12.74
CA LEU A 140 -3.42 9.52 13.69
C LEU A 140 -2.73 9.29 15.04
N LYS A 141 -3.46 9.40 16.15
CA LYS A 141 -2.92 9.09 17.49
C LYS A 141 -2.91 7.59 17.76
#